data_AF-A0A426YM13-F1
#
_entry.id   AF-A0A426YM13-F1
#
_cell.length_a   1.000
_cell.length_b   1.000
_cell.length_c   1.000
_cell.angle_alpha   90.00
_cell.angle_beta   90.00
_cell.angle_gamma   90.00
#
_symmetry.space_group_name_H-M   'P 1'
#
loop_
_entity.id
_entity.type
_entity.pdbx_description
1 polymer ?
#
loop_
_entity_poly.entity_id
_entity_poly.type
_entity_poly.pdbx_seq_one_letter_code
_entity_poly.pdbx_strand_id
1 'polypeptide(L)'
;MVACSTPYNAKGLMKAANEATETLVNESSDPEVIDVRSLKPFDLYSIGKSVKKTHCVLIVEECMRTGGTGASLRAAIINNFWDYLDAPIMCLSSQDVPTPYAGTLEE
;
A
#
# COMPACT_ATOMS: atom_id res chain seq x y z
N MET A 1 1.71 -6.28 6.74
CA MET A 1 1.88 -4.83 6.58
C MET A 1 0.99 -4.33 5.43
N VAL A 2 0.26 -3.24 5.65
CA VAL A 2 -0.44 -2.46 4.62
C VAL A 2 0.33 -1.15 4.42
N ALA A 3 0.94 -0.98 3.26
CA ALA A 3 1.70 0.23 2.91
C ALA A 3 0.83 1.13 2.03
N CYS A 4 0.47 2.31 2.53
CA CYS A 4 -0.32 3.28 1.78
C CYS A 4 0.63 4.28 1.11
N SER A 5 0.65 4.31 -0.23
CA SER A 5 1.38 5.34 -0.99
C SER A 5 0.41 6.26 -1.70
N THR A 6 0.34 7.51 -1.27
CA THR A 6 -0.57 8.52 -1.85
C THR A 6 0.21 9.78 -2.21
N PRO A 7 0.28 10.15 -3.49
CA PRO A 7 0.77 11.47 -3.88
C PRO A 7 -0.31 12.57 -3.78
N TYR A 8 -1.59 12.19 -3.81
CA TYR A 8 -2.70 13.12 -4.08
C TYR A 8 -3.74 13.21 -2.95
N ASN A 9 -4.22 12.08 -2.39
CA ASN A 9 -5.23 12.09 -1.31
C ASN A 9 -4.85 11.16 -0.14
N ALA A 10 -3.87 11.59 0.64
CA ALA A 10 -3.40 10.84 1.81
C ALA A 10 -4.46 10.59 2.89
N LYS A 11 -5.48 11.45 3.00
CA LYS A 11 -6.52 11.29 4.02
C LYS A 11 -7.56 10.23 3.65
N GLY A 12 -7.97 10.17 2.39
CA GLY A 12 -8.99 9.23 1.91
C GLY A 12 -8.51 7.78 2.01
N LEU A 13 -7.35 7.49 1.41
CA LEU A 13 -6.82 6.13 1.39
C LEU A 13 -6.46 5.61 2.79
N MET A 14 -5.90 6.47 3.64
CA MET A 14 -5.58 6.12 5.02
C MET A 14 -6.84 5.79 5.84
N LYS A 15 -7.93 6.52 5.61
CA LYS A 15 -9.22 6.23 6.25
C LYS A 15 -9.73 4.85 5.84
N ALA A 16 -9.74 4.56 4.54
CA ALA A 16 -10.17 3.26 4.02
C ALA A 16 -9.29 2.10 4.53
N ALA A 17 -7.97 2.30 4.60
CA ALA A 17 -7.05 1.31 5.16
C ALA A 17 -7.30 1.04 6.65
N ASN A 18 -7.60 2.07 7.44
CA ASN A 18 -7.92 1.91 8.86
C ASN A 18 -9.27 1.20 9.06
N GLU A 19 -10.30 1.54 8.28
CA GLU A 19 -11.61 0.86 8.33
C GLU A 19 -11.51 -0.63 7.94
N ALA A 20 -10.71 -0.93 6.91
CA ALA A 20 -10.42 -2.32 6.54
C ALA A 20 -9.66 -3.07 7.65
N THR A 21 -8.75 -2.39 8.34
CA THR A 21 -8.01 -2.95 9.48
C THR A 21 -8.94 -3.29 10.65
N GLU A 22 -9.90 -2.42 10.97
CA GLU A 22 -10.90 -2.71 12.01
C GLU A 22 -11.70 -3.99 11.71
N THR A 23 -12.03 -4.22 10.44
CA THR A 23 -12.71 -5.45 9.99
C THR A 23 -11.81 -6.68 10.16
N LEU A 24 -10.55 -6.57 9.75
CA LEU A 24 -9.56 -7.66 9.84
C LEU A 24 -9.22 -8.03 11.30
N VAL A 25 -9.22 -7.05 12.21
CA VAL A 25 -9.03 -7.29 13.65
C VAL A 25 -10.16 -8.16 14.22
N ASN A 26 -11.40 -7.96 13.76
CA ASN A 26 -12.52 -8.82 14.15
C ASN A 26 -12.36 -10.26 13.62
N GLU A 27 -11.65 -10.44 12.51
CA GLU A 27 -11.32 -11.74 11.91
C GLU A 27 -10.02 -12.36 12.46
N SER A 28 -9.51 -11.86 13.60
CA SER A 28 -8.27 -12.32 14.26
C SER A 28 -6.97 -12.04 13.50
N SER A 29 -6.97 -11.08 12.57
CA SER A 29 -5.77 -10.60 11.87
C SER A 29 -5.35 -9.23 12.41
N ASP A 30 -4.04 -9.02 12.64
CA ASP A 30 -3.50 -7.73 13.15
C ASP A 30 -2.57 -7.08 12.10
N PRO A 31 -3.13 -6.37 11.08
CA PRO A 31 -2.32 -5.74 10.06
C PRO A 31 -1.76 -4.39 10.55
N GLU A 32 -0.45 -4.19 10.40
CA GLU A 32 0.17 -2.88 10.59
C GLU A 32 -0.04 -1.99 9.35
N VAL A 33 -0.64 -0.81 9.55
CA VAL A 33 -0.81 0.21 8.50
C VAL A 33 0.33 1.23 8.57
N ILE A 34 1.00 1.46 7.45
CA ILE A 34 2.08 2.44 7.30
C ILE A 34 1.74 3.44 6.21
N ASP A 35 1.79 4.72 6.57
CA ASP A 35 1.83 5.84 5.64
C ASP A 35 3.26 6.05 5.14
N VAL A 36 3.48 5.90 3.83
CA VAL A 36 4.81 6.05 3.24
C VAL A 36 5.29 7.50 3.31
N ARG A 37 4.38 8.50 3.35
CA ARG A 37 4.60 9.97 3.39
C ARG A 37 5.48 10.57 2.30
N SER A 38 6.70 10.06 2.12
CA SER A 38 7.68 10.46 1.13
C SER A 38 7.86 9.36 0.08
N LEU A 39 7.58 9.69 -1.19
CA LEU A 39 7.76 8.77 -2.31
C LEU A 39 9.22 8.72 -2.79
N LYS A 40 10.01 9.75 -2.50
CA LYS A 40 11.43 9.79 -2.84
C LYS A 40 12.21 10.72 -1.88
N PRO A 41 13.13 10.18 -1.06
CA PRO A 41 13.40 8.76 -0.87
C PRO A 41 12.27 8.06 -0.08
N PHE A 42 12.10 6.75 -0.29
CA PHE A 42 11.24 5.92 0.57
C PHE A 42 11.90 5.71 1.94
N ASP A 43 11.10 5.72 3.01
CA ASP A 43 11.55 5.32 4.34
C ASP A 43 11.65 3.78 4.46
N LEU A 44 12.69 3.22 3.86
CA LEU A 44 12.96 1.78 3.88
C LEU A 44 13.26 1.26 5.29
N TYR A 45 13.65 2.13 6.24
CA TYR A 45 13.92 1.71 7.61
C TYR A 45 12.62 1.31 8.32
N SER A 46 11.62 2.20 8.30
CA SER A 46 10.31 1.92 8.92
C SER A 46 9.58 0.78 8.20
N ILE A 47 9.62 0.77 6.87
CA ILE A 47 9.04 -0.32 6.06
C ILE A 47 9.72 -1.65 6.41
N GLY A 48 11.06 -1.70 6.41
CA GLY A 48 11.81 -2.91 6.70
C GLY A 48 11.51 -3.48 8.09
N LYS A 49 11.31 -2.64 9.11
CA LYS A 49 10.92 -3.09 10.46
C LYS A 49 9.57 -3.81 10.45
N SER A 50 8.59 -3.29 9.71
CA SER A 50 7.25 -3.91 9.64
C SER A 50 7.23 -5.16 8.74
N VAL A 51 7.96 -5.16 7.63
CA VAL A 51 8.12 -6.34 6.77
C VAL A 51 8.72 -7.51 7.56
N LYS A 52 9.79 -7.28 8.33
CA LYS A 52 10.42 -8.31 9.16
C LYS A 52 9.53 -8.86 10.27
N LYS A 53 8.50 -8.12 10.68
CA LYS A 53 7.54 -8.55 11.71
C LYS A 53 6.35 -9.28 11.10
N THR A 54 5.86 -8.81 9.96
CA THR A 54 4.57 -9.26 9.39
C THR A 54 4.71 -10.24 8.23
N HIS A 55 5.88 -10.33 7.60
CA HIS A 55 6.22 -11.24 6.50
C HIS A 55 5.36 -11.14 5.22
N CYS A 56 4.30 -10.33 5.24
CA CYS A 56 3.35 -10.13 4.16
C CYS A 56 3.12 -8.64 3.93
N VAL A 57 3.06 -8.22 2.66
CA VAL A 57 2.90 -6.82 2.28
C VAL A 57 1.78 -6.66 1.26
N LEU A 58 0.84 -5.76 1.59
CA LEU A 58 -0.13 -5.20 0.66
C LEU A 58 0.21 -3.73 0.45
N ILE A 59 0.45 -3.31 -0.79
CA ILE A 59 0.59 -1.91 -1.16
C ILE A 59 -0.77 -1.42 -1.63
N VAL A 60 -1.20 -0.29 -1.10
CA VAL A 60 -2.43 0.38 -1.53
C VAL A 60 -2.05 1.74 -2.11
N GLU A 61 -2.49 2.02 -3.33
CA GLU A 61 -2.26 3.29 -4.01
C GLU A 61 -3.48 3.76 -4.80
N GLU A 62 -3.61 5.06 -4.97
CA GLU A 62 -4.67 5.69 -5.78
C GLU A 62 -4.30 5.78 -7.26
N CYS A 63 -3.01 5.69 -7.58
CA CYS A 63 -2.55 5.74 -8.95
C CYS A 63 -3.02 4.50 -9.72
N MET A 64 -3.01 4.63 -11.05
CA MET A 64 -3.17 3.51 -11.96
C MET A 64 -2.11 2.44 -11.67
N ARG A 65 -2.47 1.18 -11.88
CA ARG A 65 -1.57 0.03 -11.67
C ARG A 65 -0.29 0.18 -12.48
N THR A 66 -0.45 0.60 -13.74
CA THR A 66 0.66 0.79 -14.66
C THR A 66 1.25 2.19 -14.50
N GLY A 67 2.56 2.26 -14.24
CA GLY A 67 3.28 3.52 -14.05
C GLY A 67 3.07 4.18 -12.68
N GLY A 68 2.31 3.55 -11.78
CA GLY A 68 2.11 3.98 -10.40
C GLY A 68 3.37 3.88 -9.52
N THR A 69 3.31 4.51 -8.35
CA THR A 69 4.43 4.52 -7.42
C THR A 69 4.53 3.18 -6.66
N GLY A 70 3.41 2.47 -6.52
CA GLY A 70 3.37 1.16 -5.88
C GLY A 70 4.24 0.12 -6.59
N ALA A 71 4.41 0.21 -7.91
CA ALA A 71 5.37 -0.62 -8.65
C ALA A 71 6.83 -0.37 -8.22
N SER A 72 7.19 0.91 -8.04
CA SER A 72 8.53 1.30 -7.58
C SER A 72 8.77 0.92 -6.12
N LEU A 73 7.75 1.10 -5.27
CA LEU A 73 7.78 0.69 -3.87
C LEU A 73 7.92 -0.83 -3.74
N ARG A 74 7.14 -1.60 -4.51
CA ARG A 74 7.23 -3.06 -4.58
C ARG A 74 8.63 -3.51 -4.94
N ALA A 75 9.22 -2.92 -5.99
CA ALA A 75 10.58 -3.24 -6.41
C ALA A 75 11.60 -2.90 -5.30
N ALA A 76 11.45 -1.74 -4.64
CA ALA A 76 12.33 -1.36 -3.54
C ALA A 76 12.24 -2.34 -2.35
N ILE A 77 11.04 -2.80 -1.99
CA ILE A 77 10.86 -3.78 -0.91
C ILE A 77 11.48 -5.13 -1.29
N ILE A 78 11.22 -5.62 -2.51
CA ILE A 78 11.80 -6.89 -2.99
C ILE A 78 13.32 -6.80 -2.98
N ASN A 79 13.91 -5.74 -3.53
CA ASN A 79 15.36 -5.61 -3.63
C ASN A 79 16.08 -5.57 -2.25
N ASN A 80 15.40 -5.12 -1.20
CA ASN A 80 16.01 -4.94 0.13
C ASN A 80 15.58 -6.00 1.16
N PHE A 81 14.40 -6.62 0.99
CA PHE A 81 13.75 -7.42 2.03
C PHE A 81 13.11 -8.73 1.52
N TRP A 82 13.48 -9.20 0.32
CA TRP A 82 12.94 -10.44 -0.27
C TRP A 82 12.97 -11.62 0.69
N ASP A 83 14.08 -11.83 1.40
CA ASP A 83 14.28 -12.99 2.29
C ASP A 83 13.33 -13.02 3.50
N TYR A 84 12.62 -11.93 3.77
CA TYR A 84 11.66 -11.82 4.86
C TYR A 84 10.21 -12.01 4.42
N LEU A 85 9.94 -12.16 3.12
CA LEU A 85 8.58 -12.26 2.58
C LEU A 85 8.14 -13.73 2.46
N ASP A 86 7.04 -14.07 3.11
CA ASP A 86 6.42 -15.40 3.03
C ASP A 86 5.43 -15.52 1.85
N ALA A 87 5.01 -14.37 1.29
CA ALA A 87 4.04 -14.28 0.21
C ALA A 87 4.43 -13.17 -0.79
N PRO A 88 4.00 -13.27 -2.07
CA PRO A 88 4.24 -12.21 -3.04
C PRO A 88 3.56 -10.91 -2.61
N ILE A 89 4.27 -9.78 -2.76
CA ILE A 89 3.71 -8.45 -2.51
C ILE A 89 2.56 -8.20 -3.49
N MET A 90 1.41 -7.84 -2.94
CA MET A 90 0.21 -7.46 -3.70
C MET A 90 0.10 -5.94 -3.79
N CYS A 91 -0.39 -5.44 -4.92
CA CYS A 91 -0.68 -4.02 -5.13
C CYS A 91 -2.16 -3.86 -5.44
N LEU A 92 -2.86 -3.12 -4.58
CA LEU A 92 -4.22 -2.62 -4.79
C LEU A 92 -4.10 -1.19 -5.31
N SER A 93 -4.45 -1.00 -6.58
CA SER A 93 -4.31 0.24 -7.32
C SER A 93 -5.62 0.59 -8.02
N SER A 94 -5.72 1.81 -8.53
CA SER A 94 -6.84 2.16 -9.42
C SER A 94 -6.76 1.39 -10.74
N GLN A 95 -7.88 1.38 -11.46
CA GLN A 95 -7.97 0.77 -12.78
C GLN A 95 -7.09 1.53 -13.79
N ASP A 96 -6.53 0.82 -14.76
CA ASP A 96 -5.71 1.40 -15.84
C ASP A 96 -6.58 2.09 -16.90
N VAL A 97 -7.37 3.07 -16.46
CA VAL A 97 -8.26 3.89 -17.29
C VAL A 97 -8.13 5.36 -16.87
N PRO A 98 -8.27 6.31 -17.80
CA PRO A 98 -8.34 7.73 -17.43
C PRO A 98 -9.44 7.97 -16.41
N THR A 99 -9.14 8.77 -15.37
CA THR A 99 -10.11 9.08 -14.32
C THR A 99 -11.35 9.74 -14.93
N PRO A 100 -12.54 9.13 -14.78
CA PRO A 100 -13.77 9.68 -15.32
C PRO A 100 -14.20 10.92 -14.52
N TYR A 101 -14.82 11.90 -15.19
CA TYR A 101 -15.38 13.08 -14.53
C TYR A 101 -16.71 12.80 -13.81
N ALA A 102 -17.45 11.77 -14.24
CA ALA A 102 -18.73 11.42 -13.63
C ALA A 102 -18.50 10.73 -12.29
N GLY A 103 -19.01 11.31 -11.20
CA GLY A 103 -18.80 10.79 -9.84
C GLY A 103 -19.24 9.33 -9.65
N THR A 104 -20.29 8.89 -10.35
CA THR A 104 -20.76 7.48 -10.32
C THR A 104 -19.75 6.47 -10.87
N LEU A 105 -18.70 6.94 -11.56
CA LEU A 105 -17.61 6.13 -12.09
C LEU A 105 -16.30 6.34 -11.32
N GLU A 106 -16.25 7.32 -10.41
CA GLU A 106 -15.08 7.65 -9.58
C GLU A 106 -15.18 7.04 -8.17
N GLU A 107 -16.40 6.90 -7.63
CA GLU A 107 -16.70 6.14 -6.40
C GLU A 107 -16.39 4.64 -6.54
#